data_AF-A0A177AGE4-F1
#
_entry.id   AF-A0A177AGE4-F1
#
_cell.length_a   1.000
_cell.length_b   1.000
_cell.length_c   1.000
_cell.angle_alpha   90.00
_cell.angle_beta   90.00
_cell.angle_gamma   90.00
#
_symmetry.space_group_name_H-M   'P 1'
#
loop_
_entity.id
_entity.type
_entity.pdbx_description
1 polymer ?
#
loop_
_entity_poly.entity_id
_entity_poly.type
_entity_poly.pdbx_seq_one_letter_code
_entity_poly.pdbx_strand_id
1 'polypeptide(L)'
;MSYSTKKSLAYACRSRQVHREVEAMEFVRQRTSIPSVFEIYVNENDASPSSWFSMSAISGSPLTDAWPSMNDEARRATQADLRSYLHELRTVPSPTPAYIGSCSGGSAYDHRLNRVIERPWPRTRLFAPR
;
A
#
# COMPACT_ATOMS: atom_id res chain seq x y z
N MET A 1 -31.02 -17.30 4.83
CA MET A 1 -29.69 -16.94 4.30
C MET A 1 -29.34 -15.55 4.79
N SER A 2 -28.50 -15.44 5.82
CA SER A 2 -28.09 -14.14 6.37
C SER A 2 -26.87 -13.65 5.59
N TYR A 3 -27.03 -12.58 4.82
CA TYR A 3 -25.92 -11.91 4.16
C TYR A 3 -25.14 -11.14 5.24
N SER A 4 -24.02 -11.69 5.70
CA SER A 4 -23.09 -10.96 6.56
C SER A 4 -22.37 -9.92 5.70
N THR A 5 -22.84 -8.67 5.75
CA THR A 5 -22.16 -7.54 5.11
C THR A 5 -20.79 -7.37 5.75
N LYS A 6 -19.74 -7.86 5.09
CA LYS A 6 -18.36 -7.55 5.50
C LYS A 6 -18.21 -6.03 5.42
N LYS A 7 -17.90 -5.39 6.55
CA LYS A 7 -17.57 -3.96 6.55
C LYS A 7 -16.33 -3.76 5.68
N SER A 8 -16.44 -2.90 4.68
CA SER A 8 -15.34 -2.52 3.80
C SER A 8 -15.01 -1.03 4.00
N LEU A 9 -13.73 -0.69 3.88
CA LEU A 9 -13.26 0.70 3.88
C LEU A 9 -12.86 1.08 2.46
N ALA A 10 -13.46 2.13 1.90
CA ALA A 10 -13.16 2.61 0.56
C ALA A 10 -12.12 3.74 0.60
N TYR A 11 -11.10 3.64 -0.25
CA TYR A 11 -10.04 4.63 -0.41
C TYR A 11 -10.10 5.26 -1.80
N ALA A 12 -10.48 6.53 -1.89
CA ALA A 12 -10.58 7.26 -3.15
C ALA A 12 -9.22 7.84 -3.58
N CYS A 13 -8.86 7.66 -4.85
CA CYS A 13 -7.60 8.13 -5.40
C CYS A 13 -7.64 8.27 -6.93
N ARG A 14 -6.54 8.70 -7.55
CA ARG A 14 -6.37 8.69 -9.01
C ARG A 14 -6.30 7.25 -9.53
N SER A 15 -6.83 7.02 -10.73
CA SER A 15 -6.91 5.71 -11.39
C SER A 15 -5.59 4.92 -11.32
N ARG A 16 -4.48 5.54 -11.76
CA ARG A 16 -3.14 4.92 -11.79
C ARG A 16 -2.60 4.57 -10.40
N GLN A 17 -2.99 5.31 -9.37
CA GLN A 17 -2.57 5.02 -7.99
C GLN A 17 -3.36 3.83 -7.46
N VAL A 18 -4.68 3.78 -7.68
CA VAL A 18 -5.51 2.62 -7.31
C VAL A 18 -4.97 1.32 -7.90
N HIS A 19 -4.64 1.29 -9.20
CA HIS A 19 -4.08 0.09 -9.83
C HIS A 19 -2.78 -0.37 -9.17
N ARG A 20 -1.86 0.56 -8.89
CA ARG A 20 -0.55 0.22 -8.29
C ARG A 20 -0.68 -0.27 -6.85
N GLU A 21 -1.54 0.38 -6.06
CA GLU A 21 -1.81 -0.04 -4.69
C GLU A 21 -2.45 -1.43 -4.67
N VAL A 22 -3.42 -1.69 -5.54
CA VAL A 22 -4.05 -3.01 -5.68
C VAL A 22 -3.03 -4.09 -6.05
N GLU A 23 -2.20 -3.85 -7.08
CA GLU A 23 -1.17 -4.80 -7.51
C GLU A 23 -0.19 -5.11 -6.38
N ALA A 24 0.24 -4.08 -5.65
CA ALA A 24 1.14 -4.25 -4.50
C ALA A 24 0.47 -5.04 -3.38
N MET A 25 -0.80 -4.75 -3.07
CA MET A 25 -1.54 -5.42 -2.02
C MET A 25 -1.81 -6.90 -2.35
N GLU A 26 -2.12 -7.24 -3.61
CA GLU A 26 -2.24 -8.63 -4.05
C GLU A 26 -0.89 -9.38 -3.96
N PHE A 27 0.19 -8.71 -4.37
CA PHE A 27 1.53 -9.28 -4.30
C PHE A 27 1.96 -9.60 -2.85
N VAL A 28 1.69 -8.68 -1.92
CA VAL A 28 1.97 -8.82 -0.48
C VAL A 28 1.06 -9.89 0.16
N ARG A 29 -0.23 -9.92 -0.18
CA ARG A 29 -1.20 -10.89 0.35
C ARG A 29 -0.79 -12.34 0.07
N GLN A 30 -0.27 -12.62 -1.12
CA GLN A 30 0.15 -13.96 -1.49
C GLN A 30 1.35 -14.47 -0.67
N ARG A 31 2.05 -13.60 0.07
CA ARG A 31 3.36 -13.86 0.68
C ARG A 31 3.43 -13.51 2.16
N THR A 32 2.40 -12.89 2.71
CA THR A 32 2.39 -12.39 4.10
C THR A 32 1.01 -12.56 4.74
N SER A 33 0.96 -12.46 6.07
CA SER A 33 -0.28 -12.49 6.85
C SER A 33 -1.03 -11.15 6.90
N ILE A 34 -0.53 -10.13 6.19
CA ILE A 34 -1.04 -8.76 6.25
C ILE A 34 -2.42 -8.64 5.55
N PRO A 35 -3.43 -7.97 6.14
CA PRO A 35 -4.77 -7.85 5.58
C PRO A 35 -4.84 -7.18 4.19
N SER A 36 -5.80 -7.58 3.36
CA SER A 36 -5.81 -7.33 1.91
C SER A 36 -7.06 -6.63 1.33
N VAL A 37 -7.00 -6.29 0.05
CA VAL A 37 -8.06 -5.66 -0.78
C VAL A 37 -9.12 -6.69 -1.20
N PHE A 38 -10.36 -6.23 -1.39
CA PHE A 38 -11.53 -7.06 -1.78
C PHE A 38 -12.25 -6.54 -3.01
N GLU A 39 -12.33 -5.22 -3.21
CA GLU A 39 -13.08 -4.62 -4.32
C GLU A 39 -12.32 -3.45 -4.92
N ILE A 40 -12.46 -3.24 -6.22
CA ILE A 40 -11.75 -2.20 -6.95
C ILE A 40 -12.73 -1.57 -7.92
N TYR A 41 -12.80 -0.25 -7.90
CA TYR A 41 -13.50 0.57 -8.87
C TYR A 41 -12.52 1.56 -9.47
N VAL A 42 -12.37 1.54 -10.78
CA VAL A 42 -11.52 2.50 -11.48
C VAL A 42 -12.41 3.31 -12.41
N ASN A 43 -12.38 4.63 -12.23
CA ASN A 43 -12.97 5.53 -13.20
C ASN A 43 -11.97 5.76 -14.33
N GLU A 44 -12.37 5.42 -15.55
CA GLU A 44 -11.58 5.63 -16.77
C GLU A 44 -11.38 7.13 -17.09
N ASN A 45 -12.21 8.00 -16.51
CA ASN A 45 -12.09 9.45 -16.63
C ASN A 45 -11.17 10.02 -15.53
N ASP A 46 -9.91 10.24 -15.89
CA ASP A 46 -8.82 10.76 -15.03
C ASP A 46 -9.05 12.21 -14.54
N ALA A 47 -10.14 12.87 -14.97
CA ALA A 47 -10.51 14.23 -14.58
C ALA A 47 -11.13 14.33 -13.17
N SER A 48 -11.52 13.21 -12.54
CA SER A 48 -12.06 13.21 -11.17
C SER A 48 -11.39 12.13 -10.31
N PRO A 49 -11.13 12.38 -9.01
CA PRO A 49 -10.62 11.38 -8.07
C PRO A 49 -11.75 10.43 -7.64
N SER A 50 -12.31 9.71 -8.61
CA SER A 50 -13.47 8.84 -8.44
C SER A 50 -13.12 7.36 -8.52
N SER A 51 -11.84 7.02 -8.73
CA SER A 51 -11.38 5.64 -8.56
C SER A 51 -11.24 5.34 -7.08
N TRP A 52 -11.64 4.15 -6.64
CA TRP A 52 -11.50 3.71 -5.26
C TRP A 52 -11.25 2.21 -5.18
N PHE A 53 -10.65 1.75 -4.09
CA PHE A 53 -10.60 0.33 -3.76
C PHE A 53 -11.08 0.13 -2.33
N SER A 54 -11.58 -1.06 -2.03
CA SER A 54 -12.09 -1.43 -0.71
C SER A 54 -11.30 -2.58 -0.09
N MET A 55 -10.99 -2.45 1.20
CA MET A 55 -10.29 -3.46 2.00
C MET A 55 -11.19 -3.99 3.11
N SER A 56 -10.87 -5.17 3.66
CA SER A 56 -11.57 -5.66 4.87
C SER A 56 -11.35 -4.66 5.98
N ALA A 57 -12.43 -4.15 6.56
CA ALA A 57 -12.35 -3.35 7.75
C ALA A 57 -11.85 -4.22 8.90
N ILE A 58 -10.66 -3.92 9.40
CA ILE A 58 -10.16 -4.51 10.64
C ILE A 58 -10.81 -3.73 11.77
N SER A 59 -11.48 -4.45 12.68
CA SER A 59 -12.03 -3.83 13.88
C SER A 59 -10.89 -3.29 14.74
N GLY A 60 -10.95 -1.99 15.08
CA GLY A 60 -9.97 -1.36 15.93
C GLY A 60 -10.03 0.16 15.78
N SER A 61 -9.13 0.82 16.51
CA SER A 61 -8.89 2.25 16.38
C SER A 61 -7.54 2.48 15.69
N PRO A 62 -7.38 3.58 14.95
CA PRO A 62 -6.08 3.99 14.45
C PRO A 62 -5.05 4.02 15.57
N LEU A 63 -3.83 3.57 15.29
CA LEU A 63 -2.78 3.50 16.29
C LEU A 63 -2.47 4.90 16.86
N THR A 64 -2.62 5.96 16.07
CA THR A 64 -2.47 7.35 16.51
C THR A 64 -3.39 7.70 17.69
N ASP A 65 -4.59 7.14 17.69
CA ASP A 65 -5.64 7.46 18.66
C ASP A 65 -5.54 6.53 19.88
N ALA A 66 -5.16 5.26 19.65
CA ALA A 66 -5.04 4.27 20.71
C ALA A 66 -3.70 4.35 21.48
N TRP A 67 -2.61 4.78 20.84
CA TRP A 67 -1.27 4.79 21.46
C TRP A 67 -1.15 5.57 22.78
N PRO A 68 -1.79 6.76 22.94
CA PRO A 68 -1.73 7.51 24.18
C PRO A 68 -2.36 6.79 25.37
N SER A 69 -3.39 5.97 25.13
CA SER A 69 -4.12 5.23 26.17
C SER A 69 -3.60 3.82 26.43
N MET A 70 -2.70 3.31 25.58
CA MET A 70 -2.05 2.01 25.78
C MET A 70 -1.08 2.02 26.96
N ASN A 71 -1.12 0.96 27.77
CA ASN A 71 -0.11 0.68 28.78
C ASN A 71 1.20 0.16 28.15
N ASP A 72 2.28 0.07 28.95
CA ASP A 72 3.60 -0.31 28.44
C ASP A 72 3.67 -1.75 27.91
N GLU A 73 2.83 -2.65 28.45
CA GLU A 73 2.72 -4.01 27.94
C GLU A 73 2.09 -4.04 26.54
N ALA A 74 0.97 -3.34 26.35
CA ALA A 74 0.29 -3.21 25.06
C ALA A 74 1.19 -2.52 24.01
N ARG A 75 1.97 -1.51 24.42
CA ARG A 75 2.95 -0.87 23.52
C ARG A 75 4.05 -1.83 23.11
N ARG A 76 4.60 -2.63 24.03
CA ARG A 76 5.62 -3.65 23.71
C ARG A 76 5.08 -4.72 22.78
N ALA A 77 3.87 -5.22 23.02
CA ALA A 77 3.20 -6.17 22.14
C ALA A 77 3.01 -5.58 20.73
N THR A 78 2.48 -4.36 20.64
CA THR A 78 2.29 -3.67 19.35
C THR A 78 3.61 -3.49 18.59
N GLN A 79 4.70 -3.14 19.28
CA GLN A 79 6.02 -3.04 18.66
C GLN A 79 6.53 -4.39 18.14
N ALA A 80 6.27 -5.48 18.86
CA ALA A 80 6.62 -6.84 18.45
C ALA A 80 5.84 -7.25 17.19
N ASP A 81 4.53 -6.97 17.14
CA ASP A 81 3.67 -7.25 15.98
C ASP A 81 4.14 -6.48 14.75
N LEU A 82 4.37 -5.16 14.88
CA LEU A 82 4.89 -4.33 13.79
C LEU A 82 6.25 -4.82 13.29
N ARG A 83 7.12 -5.27 14.20
CA ARG A 83 8.41 -5.88 13.83
C ARG A 83 8.20 -7.16 13.01
N SER A 84 7.26 -8.01 13.41
CA SER A 84 6.93 -9.24 12.67
C SER A 84 6.45 -8.93 11.26
N TYR A 85 5.49 -8.01 11.10
CA TYR A 85 4.99 -7.62 9.78
C TYR A 85 6.08 -7.03 8.88
N LEU A 86 6.94 -6.17 9.44
CA LEU A 86 8.07 -5.62 8.69
C LEU A 86 9.11 -6.69 8.30
N HIS A 87 9.26 -7.73 9.12
CA HIS A 87 10.13 -8.86 8.82
C HIS A 87 9.53 -9.68 7.67
N GLU A 88 8.24 -10.05 7.73
CA GLU A 88 7.54 -10.74 6.64
C GLU A 88 7.68 -9.99 5.31
N LEU A 89 7.45 -8.68 5.30
CA LEU A 89 7.61 -7.85 4.10
C LEU A 89 9.04 -7.86 3.55
N ARG A 90 10.05 -7.88 4.43
CA ARG A 90 11.46 -7.93 4.02
C ARG A 90 11.90 -9.28 3.48
N THR A 91 11.20 -10.35 3.86
CA THR A 91 11.47 -11.70 3.31
C THR A 91 10.91 -11.91 1.92
N VAL A 92 10.08 -10.98 1.41
CA VAL A 92 9.54 -11.07 0.06
C VAL A 92 10.69 -10.96 -0.96
N PRO A 93 10.89 -11.97 -1.83
CA PRO A 93 12.01 -11.98 -2.75
C PRO A 93 11.83 -10.89 -3.81
N SER A 94 12.93 -10.20 -4.13
CA SER A 94 12.98 -9.32 -5.30
C SER A 94 12.73 -10.13 -6.57
N PRO A 95 12.03 -9.56 -7.58
CA PRO A 95 12.01 -10.15 -8.91
C PRO A 95 13.42 -10.34 -9.45
N THR A 96 13.62 -11.36 -10.30
CA THR A 96 14.87 -11.63 -11.03
C THR A 96 14.61 -11.47 -12.52
N PRO A 97 15.30 -10.55 -13.24
CA PRO A 97 16.31 -9.62 -12.73
C PRO A 97 15.72 -8.57 -11.77
N ALA A 98 16.58 -8.03 -10.88
CA ALA A 98 16.16 -7.03 -9.91
C ALA A 98 15.57 -5.79 -10.62
N TYR A 99 14.42 -5.34 -10.13
CA TYR A 99 13.65 -4.28 -10.76
C TYR A 99 13.10 -3.31 -9.70
N ILE A 100 13.25 -2.01 -9.95
CA ILE A 100 12.68 -0.95 -9.11
C ILE A 100 11.54 -0.30 -9.90
N GLY A 101 10.30 -0.62 -9.53
CA GLY A 101 9.11 -0.08 -10.16
C GLY A 101 7.83 -0.72 -9.62
N SER A 102 6.74 -0.60 -10.36
CA SER A 102 5.47 -1.28 -10.10
C SER A 102 5.64 -2.80 -10.17
N CYS A 103 4.80 -3.55 -9.48
CA CYS A 103 4.76 -5.01 -9.55
C CYS A 103 4.50 -5.54 -10.98
N SER A 104 3.85 -4.73 -11.83
CA SER A 104 3.62 -4.98 -13.26
C SER A 104 4.77 -4.56 -14.20
N GLY A 105 5.91 -4.08 -13.68
CA GLY A 105 7.03 -3.61 -14.52
C GLY A 105 6.90 -2.16 -15.01
N GLY A 106 5.94 -1.40 -14.49
CA GLY A 106 5.78 0.04 -14.77
C GLY A 106 6.61 0.94 -13.85
N SER A 107 6.68 2.25 -14.13
CA SER A 107 7.46 3.20 -13.29
C SER A 107 6.98 3.24 -11.83
N ALA A 108 7.90 3.37 -10.86
CA ALA A 108 7.54 3.62 -9.46
C ALA A 108 6.73 4.92 -9.30
N TYR A 109 5.79 4.96 -8.35
CA TYR A 109 5.15 6.21 -7.91
C TYR A 109 5.82 6.67 -6.61
N ASP A 110 6.31 7.91 -6.57
CA ASP A 110 6.78 8.53 -5.33
C ASP A 110 6.09 9.89 -5.15
N HIS A 111 5.11 9.94 -4.26
CA HIS A 111 4.34 11.15 -3.99
C HIS A 111 5.21 12.29 -3.41
N ARG A 112 6.39 11.98 -2.83
CA ARG A 112 7.33 12.97 -2.32
C ARG A 112 7.98 13.78 -3.44
N LEU A 113 8.10 13.19 -4.63
CA LEU A 113 8.64 13.84 -5.82
C LEU A 113 7.64 14.80 -6.50
N ASN A 114 6.38 14.81 -6.06
CA ASN A 114 5.34 15.70 -6.58
C ASN A 114 5.38 17.10 -5.96
N ARG A 115 6.30 17.36 -5.00
CA ARG A 115 6.59 18.72 -4.55
C ARG A 115 7.56 19.37 -5.53
N VAL A 116 7.05 20.31 -6.31
CA VAL A 116 7.87 21.33 -7.00
C VAL A 116 8.58 22.15 -5.93
N ILE A 117 9.82 21.77 -5.61
CA ILE A 117 10.80 22.66 -4.97
C ILE A 117 12.15 22.34 -5.61
N GLU A 118 12.71 23.36 -6.28
CA GLU A 118 14.01 23.42 -6.96
C GLU A 118 15.01 22.33 -6.57
N ARG A 119 15.47 21.53 -7.54
CA ARG A 119 16.74 20.79 -7.38
C ARG A 119 17.63 20.86 -8.61
N PRO A 120 18.97 20.91 -8.43
CA PRO A 120 19.96 21.17 -9.47
C PRO A 120 20.39 19.90 -10.24
N TRP A 121 19.70 18.77 -10.05
CA TRP A 121 20.10 17.49 -10.64
C TRP A 121 19.16 17.11 -11.78
N PRO A 122 19.68 16.88 -13.00
CA PRO A 122 18.85 16.50 -14.14
C PRO A 122 18.29 15.09 -13.95
N ARG A 123 17.05 14.88 -14.36
CA ARG A 123 16.46 13.54 -14.55
C ARG A 123 17.34 12.76 -15.52
N THR A 124 18.25 11.96 -14.98
CA THR A 124 18.98 10.98 -15.79
C THR A 124 18.24 9.67 -15.65
N ARG A 125 17.83 9.14 -16.80
CA ARG A 125 17.23 7.82 -16.99
C ARG A 125 18.00 6.80 -16.15
N LEU A 126 17.31 6.12 -15.23
CA LEU A 126 17.88 4.98 -14.54
C LEU A 126 17.36 3.70 -15.20
N PHE A 127 18.35 2.90 -15.64
CA PHE A 127 18.30 1.52 -16.11
C PHE A 127 17.76 1.28 -17.53
N ALA A 128 18.66 1.41 -18.52
CA ALA A 128 18.63 0.51 -19.67
C ALA A 128 19.18 -0.86 -19.20
N PRO A 129 18.54 -2.00 -19.56
CA PRO A 129 19.14 -3.30 -19.36
C PRO A 129 20.39 -3.42 -20.25
N ARG A 130 21.44 -4.08 -19.73
CA ARG A 130 22.52 -4.61 -20.58
C ARG A 130 22.03 -5.87 -21.28
#